data_AF-A0A939C5J2-F1
#
_entry.id   AF-A0A939C5J2-F1
#
_cell.length_a   1.000
_cell.length_b   1.000
_cell.length_c   1.000
_cell.angle_alpha   90.00
_cell.angle_beta   90.00
_cell.angle_gamma   90.00
#
_symmetry.space_group_name_H-M   'P 1'
#
loop_
_entity.id
_entity.type
_entity.pdbx_description
1 polymer ?
#
loop_
_entity_poly.entity_id
_entity_poly.type
_entity_poly.pdbx_seq_one_letter_code
_entity_poly.pdbx_strand_id
1 'polypeptide(L)'
;MPKIESRTKKIVVVMSVLLAVAIFSFGFFTVGFTTALDDFVFFGLLALISPIAIVNYADYRWRKSVDEHLPDLFRSIVQAQEIGMTLPKALEDAAERDYGPLTPELKKMTVQISWGASFEEALLAFGRRVGTVLTLRTVPMIIEASRSGGSVEKVFDPMGKFVQTTLLLEKERKTQTRPYIAIIYVALFVFLFTIVILFKTFFTDMEGVALFSMPTSSPADLQRIFLHLTLVQGFFSGLVAGKMGEGSISAGLKHSLVMMLLGFVALRFFL
;
A
#
# COMPACT_ATOMS: atom_id res chain seq x y z
N MET A 1 -7.45 1.26 14.80
CA MET A 1 -6.21 1.41 14.00
C MET A 1 -5.87 2.88 13.92
N PRO A 2 -4.62 3.32 14.16
CA PRO A 2 -4.26 4.73 14.14
C PRO A 2 -4.15 5.25 12.70
N LYS A 3 -4.61 6.48 12.50
CA LYS A 3 -4.38 7.25 11.27
C LYS A 3 -2.92 7.65 11.19
N ILE A 4 -2.29 7.50 10.04
CA ILE A 4 -0.90 7.88 9.83
C ILE A 4 -0.85 9.25 9.17
N GLU A 5 -0.20 10.21 9.83
CA GLU A 5 -0.04 11.55 9.29
C GLU A 5 0.96 11.60 8.14
N SER A 6 0.75 12.55 7.22
CA SER A 6 1.67 12.77 6.08
C SER A 6 3.08 13.16 6.54
N ARG A 7 3.20 13.83 7.70
CA ARG A 7 4.49 14.14 8.34
C ARG A 7 5.22 12.88 8.77
N THR A 8 4.54 11.94 9.44
CA THR A 8 5.11 10.64 9.83
C THR A 8 5.60 9.86 8.61
N LYS A 9 4.85 9.85 7.50
CA LYS A 9 5.31 9.20 6.26
C LYS A 9 6.62 9.79 5.74
N LYS A 10 6.75 11.12 5.73
CA LYS A 10 7.99 11.81 5.30
C LYS A 10 9.16 11.47 6.22
N ILE A 11 8.95 11.50 7.54
CA ILE A 11 9.98 11.16 8.53
C ILE A 11 10.44 9.71 8.32
N VAL A 12 9.51 8.78 8.13
CA VAL A 12 9.84 7.37 7.89
C VAL A 12 10.67 7.21 6.62
N VAL A 13 10.34 7.91 5.53
CA VAL A 13 11.15 7.86 4.30
C VAL A 13 12.56 8.37 4.56
N VAL A 14 12.72 9.52 5.22
CA VAL A 14 14.05 10.08 5.53
C VAL A 14 14.85 9.13 6.42
N MET A 15 14.24 8.59 7.48
CA MET A 15 14.90 7.64 8.38
C MET A 15 15.28 6.33 7.67
N SER A 16 14.43 5.83 6.77
CA SER A 16 14.70 4.60 6.01
C SER A 16 15.85 4.81 5.02
N VAL A 17 15.91 5.99 4.37
CA VAL A 17 17.02 6.36 3.48
C VAL A 17 18.32 6.49 4.26
N LEU A 18 18.32 7.19 5.40
CA LEU A 18 19.50 7.33 6.25
C LEU A 18 20.01 5.97 6.74
N LEU A 19 19.11 5.08 7.16
CA LEU A 19 19.45 3.73 7.60
C LEU A 19 20.05 2.91 6.45
N ALA A 20 19.44 2.95 5.26
CA ALA A 20 19.95 2.23 4.10
C ALA A 20 21.33 2.72 3.66
N VAL A 21 21.56 4.04 3.68
CA VAL A 21 22.87 4.64 3.40
C VAL A 21 23.90 4.22 4.45
N ALA A 22 23.53 4.23 5.74
CA ALA A 22 24.43 3.79 6.80
C ALA A 22 24.84 2.31 6.64
N ILE A 23 23.89 1.42 6.30
CA ILE A 23 24.19 0.00 6.05
C ILE A 23 25.13 -0.15 4.84
N PHE A 24 24.86 0.57 3.76
CA PHE A 24 25.70 0.52 2.56
C PHE A 24 27.11 1.06 2.82
N SER A 25 27.23 2.23 3.46
CA SER A 25 28.52 2.80 3.81
C SER A 25 29.30 1.89 4.76
N PHE A 26 28.66 1.33 5.77
CA PHE A 26 29.30 0.38 6.67
C PHE A 26 29.82 -0.87 5.94
N GLY A 27 29.03 -1.44 5.03
CA GLY A 27 29.46 -2.56 4.18
C GLY A 27 30.65 -2.19 3.29
N PHE A 28 30.62 -1.00 2.70
CA PHE A 28 31.70 -0.49 1.85
C PHE A 28 33.02 -0.32 2.63
N PHE A 29 32.96 0.27 3.83
CA PHE A 29 34.16 0.48 4.66
C PHE A 29 34.74 -0.81 5.23
N THR A 30 33.89 -1.81 5.54
CA THR A 30 34.34 -3.06 6.17
C THR A 30 34.87 -4.07 5.18
N VAL A 31 34.23 -4.22 4.01
CA VAL A 31 34.54 -5.32 3.08
C VAL A 31 34.97 -4.87 1.69
N GLY A 32 34.95 -3.57 1.39
CA GLY A 32 35.35 -3.04 0.08
C GLY A 32 34.51 -3.60 -1.08
N PHE A 33 35.11 -3.73 -2.27
CA PHE A 33 34.43 -4.20 -3.49
C PHE A 33 34.34 -5.74 -3.62
N THR A 34 34.22 -6.45 -2.50
CA THR A 34 34.10 -7.92 -2.50
C THR A 34 32.65 -8.38 -2.71
N THR A 35 32.44 -9.69 -2.92
CA THR A 35 31.11 -10.31 -3.04
C THR A 35 30.25 -10.13 -1.80
N ALA A 36 30.86 -9.99 -0.62
CA ALA A 36 30.15 -9.74 0.63
C ALA A 36 29.50 -8.34 0.68
N LEU A 37 29.89 -7.39 -0.18
CA LEU A 37 29.19 -6.10 -0.30
C LEU A 37 27.74 -6.29 -0.77
N ASP A 38 27.46 -7.34 -1.56
CA ASP A 38 26.12 -7.57 -2.13
C ASP A 38 25.09 -7.92 -1.04
N ASP A 39 25.52 -8.58 0.04
CA ASP A 39 24.67 -8.82 1.20
C ASP A 39 24.27 -7.51 1.88
N PHE A 40 25.22 -6.57 2.05
CA PHE A 40 24.92 -5.24 2.59
C PHE A 40 24.00 -4.43 1.66
N VAL A 41 24.15 -4.55 0.34
CA VAL A 41 23.24 -3.93 -0.63
C VAL A 41 21.83 -4.49 -0.47
N PHE A 42 21.69 -5.81 -0.36
CA PHE A 42 20.40 -6.45 -0.15
C PHE A 42 19.73 -6.01 1.17
N PHE A 43 20.46 -6.06 2.28
CA PHE A 43 19.93 -5.63 3.58
C PHE A 43 19.64 -4.12 3.61
N GLY A 44 20.44 -3.30 2.93
CA GLY A 44 20.18 -1.88 2.75
C GLY A 44 18.88 -1.62 1.98
N LEU A 45 18.63 -2.36 0.89
CA LEU A 45 17.37 -2.28 0.15
C LEU A 45 16.17 -2.74 0.99
N LEU A 46 16.32 -3.81 1.77
CA LEU A 46 15.26 -4.24 2.69
C LEU A 46 14.98 -3.19 3.77
N ALA A 47 16.01 -2.61 4.35
CA ALA A 47 15.89 -1.55 5.35
C ALA A 47 15.24 -0.28 4.77
N LEU A 48 15.45 0.00 3.48
CA LEU A 48 14.80 1.11 2.78
C LEU A 48 13.31 0.83 2.54
N ILE A 49 12.99 -0.33 1.98
CA ILE A 49 11.64 -0.62 1.46
C ILE A 49 10.69 -1.06 2.59
N SER A 50 11.17 -1.79 3.59
CA SER A 50 10.34 -2.41 4.63
C SER A 50 9.54 -1.39 5.46
N PRO A 51 10.13 -0.35 6.06
CA PRO A 51 9.38 0.60 6.87
C PRO A 51 8.38 1.40 6.02
N ILE A 52 8.77 1.75 4.79
CA ILE A 52 7.91 2.48 3.83
C ILE A 52 6.70 1.62 3.45
N ALA A 53 6.90 0.33 3.19
CA ALA A 53 5.82 -0.60 2.86
C ALA A 53 4.84 -0.76 4.03
N ILE A 54 5.35 -0.95 5.26
CA ILE A 54 4.52 -1.12 6.47
C ILE A 54 3.65 0.11 6.72
N VAL A 55 4.24 1.30 6.69
CA VAL A 55 3.53 2.57 6.95
C VAL A 55 2.48 2.85 5.88
N ASN A 56 2.80 2.61 4.60
CA ASN A 56 1.83 2.77 3.52
C ASN A 56 0.70 1.75 3.59
N TYR A 57 0.99 0.51 3.97
CA TYR A 57 -0.01 -0.54 4.13
C TYR A 57 -0.95 -0.26 5.32
N ALA A 58 -0.41 0.22 6.43
CA ALA A 58 -1.20 0.61 7.60
C ALA A 58 -2.13 1.79 7.30
N ASP A 59 -1.65 2.82 6.61
CA ASP A 59 -2.50 3.95 6.17
C ASP A 59 -3.58 3.49 5.17
N TYR A 60 -3.22 2.66 4.20
CA TYR A 60 -4.18 2.07 3.26
C TYR A 60 -5.28 1.30 4.00
N ARG A 61 -4.92 0.48 4.99
CA ARG A 61 -5.88 -0.30 5.77
C ARG A 61 -6.82 0.58 6.58
N TRP A 62 -6.31 1.66 7.19
CA TRP A 62 -7.14 2.63 7.90
C TRP A 62 -8.13 3.31 6.95
N ARG A 63 -7.65 3.83 5.81
CA ARG A 63 -8.48 4.50 4.79
C ARG A 63 -9.57 3.60 4.23
N LYS A 64 -9.20 2.37 3.89
CA LYS A 64 -10.13 1.34 3.39
C LYS A 64 -11.21 1.03 4.41
N SER A 65 -10.83 0.90 5.69
CA SER A 65 -11.78 0.65 6.76
C SER A 65 -12.71 1.86 6.99
N VAL A 66 -12.23 3.09 6.85
CA VAL A 66 -13.12 4.27 6.87
C VAL A 66 -14.15 4.19 5.75
N ASP A 67 -13.70 3.95 4.52
CA ASP A 67 -14.57 3.88 3.34
C ASP A 67 -15.63 2.77 3.47
N GLU A 68 -15.26 1.63 4.05
CA GLU A 68 -16.18 0.49 4.31
C GLU A 68 -17.31 0.82 5.32
N HIS A 69 -17.10 1.76 6.25
CA HIS A 69 -18.13 2.15 7.24
C HIS A 69 -18.95 3.39 6.82
N LEU A 70 -18.57 4.08 5.73
CA LEU A 70 -19.34 5.23 5.22
C LEU A 70 -20.81 4.90 4.90
N PRO A 71 -21.15 3.75 4.27
CA PRO A 71 -22.54 3.40 4.01
C PRO A 71 -23.39 3.30 5.28
N ASP A 72 -22.85 2.72 6.36
CA ASP A 72 -23.57 2.54 7.62
C ASP A 72 -23.78 3.87 8.34
N LEU A 73 -22.80 4.78 8.25
CA LEU A 73 -22.96 6.17 8.68
C LEU A 73 -24.12 6.83 7.91
N PHE A 74 -24.14 6.76 6.58
CA PHE A 74 -25.21 7.39 5.78
C PHE A 74 -26.59 6.79 6.08
N ARG A 75 -26.68 5.47 6.21
CA ARG A 75 -27.92 4.80 6.62
C ARG A 75 -28.43 5.31 7.97
N SER A 76 -27.52 5.49 8.94
CA SER A 76 -27.88 6.01 10.26
C SER A 76 -28.37 7.46 10.21
N ILE A 77 -27.76 8.29 9.35
CA ILE A 77 -28.21 9.68 9.14
C ILE A 77 -29.59 9.71 8.49
N VAL A 78 -29.84 8.86 7.47
CA VAL A 78 -31.17 8.76 6.83
C VAL A 78 -32.23 8.37 7.85
N GLN A 79 -32.00 7.32 8.65
CA GLN A 79 -32.92 6.87 9.70
C GLN A 79 -33.21 7.98 10.74
N ALA A 80 -32.19 8.74 11.12
CA ALA A 80 -32.35 9.88 12.03
C ALA A 80 -33.15 11.04 11.40
N GLN A 81 -33.00 11.27 10.09
CA GLN A 81 -33.83 12.25 9.36
C GLN A 81 -35.29 11.80 9.24
N GLU A 82 -35.55 10.51 9.00
CA GLU A 82 -36.90 9.94 8.90
C GLU A 82 -37.73 10.15 10.18
N ILE A 83 -37.08 10.18 11.35
CA ILE A 83 -37.71 10.47 12.64
C ILE A 83 -37.76 11.98 12.97
N GLY A 84 -37.40 12.85 12.03
CA GLY A 84 -37.53 14.30 12.13
C GLY A 84 -36.34 15.04 12.74
N MET A 85 -35.18 14.40 12.94
CA MET A 85 -33.98 15.13 13.38
C MET A 85 -33.51 16.11 12.30
N THR A 86 -32.83 17.19 12.68
CA THR A 86 -32.10 18.04 11.71
C THR A 86 -30.79 17.37 11.32
N LEU A 87 -30.24 17.69 10.14
CA LEU A 87 -29.00 17.06 9.66
C LEU A 87 -27.81 17.22 10.64
N PRO A 88 -27.57 18.41 11.25
CA PRO A 88 -26.56 18.54 12.29
C PRO A 88 -26.82 17.62 13.48
N LYS A 89 -28.08 17.48 13.91
CA LYS A 89 -28.44 16.62 15.05
C LYS A 89 -28.31 15.13 14.73
N ALA A 90 -28.66 14.73 13.51
CA ALA A 90 -28.48 13.36 13.03
C ALA A 90 -27.00 12.96 12.96
N LEU A 91 -26.12 13.89 12.55
CA LEU A 91 -24.68 13.68 12.58
C LEU A 91 -24.10 13.66 13.99
N GLU A 92 -24.66 14.44 14.90
CA GLU A 92 -24.32 14.39 16.33
C GLU A 92 -24.71 13.04 16.95
N ASP A 93 -25.92 12.55 16.70
CA ASP A 93 -26.38 11.21 17.14
C ASP A 93 -25.53 10.09 16.56
N ALA A 94 -25.22 10.16 15.27
CA ALA A 94 -24.37 9.18 14.60
C ALA A 94 -22.95 9.18 15.20
N ALA A 95 -22.40 10.33 15.59
CA ALA A 95 -21.05 10.39 16.18
C ALA A 95 -20.91 9.61 17.50
N GLU A 96 -22.01 9.33 18.19
CA GLU A 96 -22.01 8.48 19.39
C GLU A 96 -22.06 6.98 19.10
N ARG A 97 -22.31 6.58 17.84
CA ARG A 97 -22.27 5.18 17.39
C ARG A 97 -20.85 4.75 17.00
N ASP A 98 -20.66 3.44 16.92
CA ASP A 98 -19.38 2.83 16.50
C ASP A 98 -19.35 2.58 14.98
N TYR A 99 -18.42 3.25 14.29
CA TYR A 99 -18.08 3.10 12.88
C TYR A 99 -16.57 2.84 12.73
N GLY A 100 -15.97 2.24 13.76
CA GLY A 100 -14.56 1.90 13.80
C GLY A 100 -13.65 3.13 13.63
N PRO A 101 -12.77 3.18 12.62
CA PRO A 101 -11.82 4.28 12.49
C PRO A 101 -12.45 5.64 12.12
N LEU A 102 -13.74 5.65 11.75
CA LEU A 102 -14.47 6.86 11.39
C LEU A 102 -15.00 7.63 12.61
N THR A 103 -15.43 6.92 13.66
CA THR A 103 -15.95 7.49 14.92
C THR A 103 -15.09 8.61 15.51
N PRO A 104 -13.77 8.45 15.70
CA PRO A 104 -12.96 9.54 16.27
C PRO A 104 -12.91 10.79 15.39
N GLU A 105 -13.04 10.67 14.06
CA GLU A 105 -13.07 11.81 13.15
C GLU A 105 -14.44 12.51 13.13
N LEU A 106 -15.52 11.74 13.33
CA LEU A 106 -16.88 12.26 13.55
C LEU A 106 -16.99 13.01 14.89
N LYS A 107 -16.44 12.45 15.98
CA LYS A 107 -16.42 13.14 17.28
C LYS A 107 -15.66 14.46 17.24
N LYS A 108 -14.54 14.52 16.51
CA LYS A 108 -13.83 15.80 16.27
C LYS A 108 -14.69 16.81 15.51
N MET A 109 -15.50 16.35 14.56
CA MET A 109 -16.41 17.21 13.81
C MET A 109 -17.52 17.78 14.69
N THR A 110 -18.16 16.95 15.52
CA THR A 110 -19.21 17.41 16.45
C THR A 110 -18.66 18.38 17.49
N VAL A 111 -17.44 18.15 17.99
CA VAL A 111 -16.74 19.10 18.87
C VAL A 111 -16.53 20.45 18.17
N GLN A 112 -16.12 20.48 16.89
CA GLN A 112 -15.97 21.73 16.14
C GLN A 112 -17.28 22.51 16.03
N ILE A 113 -18.39 21.81 15.78
CA ILE A 113 -19.73 22.41 15.74
C ILE A 113 -20.12 22.97 17.12
N SER A 114 -19.85 22.21 18.19
CA SER A 114 -20.13 22.65 19.57
C SER A 114 -19.35 23.90 19.98
N TRP A 115 -18.20 24.16 19.33
CA TRP A 115 -17.36 25.34 19.55
C TRP A 115 -17.71 26.51 18.62
N GLY A 116 -18.83 26.42 17.90
CA GLY A 116 -19.36 27.51 17.07
C GLY A 116 -18.93 27.49 15.61
N ALA A 117 -18.20 26.48 15.14
CA ALA A 117 -17.96 26.32 13.71
C ALA A 117 -19.27 26.01 12.97
N SER A 118 -19.44 26.55 11.76
CA SER A 118 -20.62 26.21 10.96
C SER A 118 -20.60 24.72 10.57
N PHE A 119 -21.80 24.15 10.37
CA PHE A 119 -21.97 22.78 9.92
C PHE A 119 -21.15 22.47 8.66
N GLU A 120 -21.18 23.39 7.70
CA GLU A 120 -20.44 23.28 6.44
C GLU A 120 -18.92 23.27 6.67
N GLU A 121 -18.39 24.20 7.47
CA GLU A 121 -16.95 24.25 7.77
C GLU A 121 -16.48 22.98 8.47
N ALA A 122 -17.25 22.50 9.45
CA ALA A 122 -16.93 21.28 10.20
C ALA A 122 -16.94 20.05 9.29
N LEU A 123 -17.94 19.93 8.40
CA LEU A 123 -18.06 18.80 7.48
C LEU A 123 -16.98 18.82 6.40
N LEU A 124 -16.64 19.99 5.87
CA LEU A 124 -15.49 20.17 4.97
C LEU A 124 -14.17 19.82 5.67
N ALA A 125 -14.00 20.24 6.92
CA ALA A 125 -12.81 19.90 7.72
C ALA A 125 -12.74 18.39 7.99
N PHE A 126 -13.86 17.74 8.29
CA PHE A 126 -13.97 16.29 8.39
C PHE A 126 -13.54 15.60 7.09
N GLY A 127 -14.08 16.03 5.95
CA GLY A 127 -13.74 15.46 4.65
C GLY A 127 -12.25 15.59 4.31
N ARG A 128 -11.65 16.75 4.60
CA ARG A 128 -10.20 16.96 4.44
C ARG A 128 -9.36 16.13 5.42
N ARG A 129 -9.80 15.98 6.68
CA ARG A 129 -9.10 15.16 7.66
C ARG A 129 -9.12 13.69 7.26
N VAL A 130 -10.27 13.14 6.93
CA VAL A 130 -10.39 11.74 6.47
C VAL A 130 -9.63 11.54 5.16
N GLY A 131 -9.88 12.42 4.19
CA GLY A 131 -9.09 12.53 2.96
C GLY A 131 -9.14 11.28 2.08
N THR A 132 -10.18 10.45 2.17
CA THR A 132 -10.43 9.37 1.20
C THR A 132 -11.16 9.93 -0.02
N VAL A 133 -11.02 9.27 -1.17
CA VAL A 133 -11.66 9.71 -2.42
C VAL A 133 -13.17 9.76 -2.28
N LEU A 134 -13.76 8.78 -1.59
CA LEU A 134 -15.20 8.74 -1.33
C LEU A 134 -15.64 9.91 -0.45
N THR A 135 -14.96 10.13 0.68
CA THR A 135 -15.34 11.24 1.59
C THR A 135 -15.21 12.60 0.92
N LEU A 136 -14.15 12.83 0.14
CA LEU A 136 -13.94 14.09 -0.58
C LEU A 136 -14.99 14.37 -1.67
N ARG A 137 -15.62 13.32 -2.22
CA ARG A 137 -16.72 13.44 -3.19
C ARG A 137 -18.07 13.59 -2.50
N THR A 138 -18.29 12.86 -1.41
CA THR A 138 -19.57 12.81 -0.72
C THR A 138 -19.85 14.04 0.14
N VAL A 139 -18.84 14.59 0.82
CA VAL A 139 -19.01 15.75 1.70
C VAL A 139 -19.60 16.97 0.98
N PRO A 140 -19.10 17.41 -0.19
CA PRO A 140 -19.70 18.52 -0.91
C PRO A 140 -21.17 18.27 -1.32
N MET A 141 -21.51 17.04 -1.70
CA MET A 141 -22.89 16.68 -2.05
C MET A 141 -23.84 16.79 -0.85
N ILE A 142 -23.36 16.43 0.35
CA ILE A 142 -24.13 16.59 1.59
C ILE A 142 -24.37 18.07 1.91
N ILE A 143 -23.35 18.92 1.73
CA ILE A 143 -23.44 20.36 1.98
C ILE A 143 -24.49 20.98 1.05
N GLU A 144 -24.43 20.64 -0.24
CA GLU A 144 -25.36 21.16 -1.24
C GLU A 144 -26.81 20.70 -0.96
N ALA A 145 -26.98 19.44 -0.54
CA ALA A 145 -28.26 18.92 -0.09
C ALA A 145 -28.81 19.70 1.10
N SER A 146 -27.96 19.97 2.09
CA SER A 146 -28.32 20.73 3.28
C SER A 146 -28.72 22.17 2.94
N ARG A 147 -28.01 22.82 2.00
CA ARG A 147 -28.31 24.19 1.55
C ARG A 147 -29.64 24.27 0.79
N SER A 148 -29.95 23.25 0.01
CA SER A 148 -31.15 23.22 -0.83
C SER A 148 -32.45 23.00 -0.03
N GLY A 149 -32.37 22.64 1.25
CA GLY A 149 -33.54 22.41 2.12
C GLY A 149 -34.46 21.26 1.64
N GLY A 150 -34.08 20.55 0.58
CA GLY A 150 -34.82 19.42 0.04
C GLY A 150 -34.71 18.21 0.96
N SER A 151 -35.70 17.31 0.91
CA SER A 151 -35.74 16.08 1.71
C SER A 151 -34.39 15.37 1.67
N VAL A 152 -33.63 15.48 2.76
CA VAL A 152 -32.24 15.02 2.88
C VAL A 152 -32.14 13.52 2.58
N GLU A 153 -33.21 12.77 2.87
CA GLU A 153 -33.44 11.38 2.44
C GLU A 153 -33.22 11.16 0.93
N LYS A 154 -33.77 12.04 0.07
CA LYS A 154 -33.65 11.96 -1.40
C LYS A 154 -32.21 12.15 -1.89
N VAL A 155 -31.31 12.66 -1.05
CA VAL A 155 -29.89 12.80 -1.39
C VAL A 155 -29.04 11.74 -0.70
N PHE A 156 -29.28 11.47 0.59
CA PHE A 156 -28.47 10.54 1.35
C PHE A 156 -28.71 9.07 1.00
N ASP A 157 -29.93 8.65 0.63
CA ASP A 157 -30.17 7.27 0.18
C ASP A 157 -29.46 6.96 -1.16
N PRO A 158 -29.58 7.79 -2.22
CA PRO A 158 -28.76 7.62 -3.42
C PRO A 158 -27.26 7.70 -3.15
N MET A 159 -26.82 8.53 -2.21
CA MET A 159 -25.41 8.63 -1.83
C MET A 159 -24.90 7.39 -1.12
N GLY A 160 -25.67 6.82 -0.21
CA GLY A 160 -25.37 5.53 0.43
C GLY A 160 -25.26 4.42 -0.61
N LYS A 161 -26.22 4.34 -1.53
CA LYS A 161 -26.20 3.39 -2.67
C LYS A 161 -24.99 3.61 -3.58
N PHE A 162 -24.63 4.86 -3.87
CA PHE A 162 -23.45 5.20 -4.66
C PHE A 162 -22.15 4.73 -3.99
N VAL A 163 -21.97 5.00 -2.69
CA VAL A 163 -20.80 4.56 -1.94
C VAL A 163 -20.75 3.03 -1.86
N GLN A 164 -21.88 2.38 -1.57
CA GLN A 164 -21.98 0.91 -1.54
C GLN A 164 -21.62 0.30 -2.91
N THR A 165 -22.18 0.84 -4.00
CA THR A 165 -21.89 0.38 -5.36
C THR A 165 -20.42 0.57 -5.70
N THR A 166 -19.82 1.70 -5.30
CA THR A 166 -18.39 1.97 -5.54
C THR A 166 -17.50 0.95 -4.81
N LEU A 167 -17.84 0.62 -3.55
CA LEU A 167 -17.11 -0.41 -2.79
C LEU A 167 -17.27 -1.81 -3.41
N LEU A 168 -18.46 -2.14 -3.90
CA LEU A 168 -18.72 -3.40 -4.62
C LEU A 168 -17.87 -3.49 -5.89
N LEU A 169 -17.88 -2.44 -6.73
CA LEU A 169 -17.05 -2.37 -7.93
C LEU A 169 -15.55 -2.47 -7.62
N GLU A 170 -15.08 -1.86 -6.53
CA GLU A 170 -13.68 -1.98 -6.12
C GLU A 170 -13.33 -3.42 -5.71
N LYS A 171 -14.23 -4.09 -4.99
CA LYS A 171 -14.08 -5.50 -4.58
C LYS A 171 -14.09 -6.44 -5.78
N GLU A 172 -14.99 -6.22 -6.73
CA GLU A 172 -15.05 -6.96 -7.99
C GLU A 172 -13.77 -6.76 -8.79
N ARG A 173 -13.33 -5.51 -8.98
CA ARG A 173 -12.05 -5.19 -9.64
C ARG A 173 -10.90 -5.95 -8.99
N LYS A 174 -10.77 -5.90 -7.67
CA LYS A 174 -9.69 -6.60 -6.93
C LYS A 174 -9.76 -8.12 -7.12
N THR A 175 -10.96 -8.68 -7.20
CA THR A 175 -11.16 -10.12 -7.41
C THR A 175 -10.76 -10.52 -8.82
N GLN A 176 -11.18 -9.74 -9.82
CA GLN A 176 -10.84 -9.96 -11.23
C GLN A 176 -9.35 -9.74 -11.52
N THR A 177 -8.66 -8.86 -10.79
CA THR A 177 -7.23 -8.61 -11.00
C THR A 177 -6.31 -9.57 -10.23
N ARG A 178 -6.84 -10.33 -9.27
CA ARG A 178 -6.07 -11.27 -8.44
C ARG A 178 -5.27 -12.31 -9.26
N PRO A 179 -5.78 -12.90 -10.36
CA PRO A 179 -5.00 -13.81 -11.20
C PRO A 179 -3.74 -13.18 -11.80
N TYR A 180 -3.77 -11.89 -12.16
CA TYR A 180 -2.58 -11.21 -12.70
C TYR A 180 -1.45 -11.11 -11.67
N ILE A 181 -1.78 -10.91 -10.39
CA ILE A 181 -0.78 -10.97 -9.31
C ILE A 181 -0.13 -12.36 -9.28
N ALA A 182 -0.93 -13.42 -9.38
CA ALA A 182 -0.43 -14.79 -9.37
C ALA A 182 0.50 -15.07 -10.57
N ILE A 183 0.16 -14.61 -11.77
CA ILE A 183 1.01 -14.73 -12.97
C ILE A 183 2.39 -14.10 -12.72
N ILE A 184 2.45 -12.93 -12.08
CA ILE A 184 3.73 -12.27 -11.79
C ILE A 184 4.59 -13.08 -10.81
N TYR A 185 3.97 -13.68 -9.78
CA TYR A 185 4.69 -14.60 -8.87
C TYR A 185 5.17 -15.86 -9.59
N VAL A 186 4.35 -16.44 -10.46
CA VAL A 186 4.76 -17.60 -11.27
C VAL A 186 5.94 -17.24 -12.17
N ALA A 187 5.92 -16.07 -12.81
CA ALA A 187 7.03 -15.58 -13.63
C ALA A 187 8.34 -15.46 -12.83
N LEU A 188 8.29 -15.00 -11.57
CA LEU A 188 9.44 -15.00 -10.68
C LEU A 188 9.98 -16.41 -10.45
N PHE A 189 9.11 -17.39 -10.15
CA PHE A 189 9.54 -18.76 -9.93
C PHE A 189 10.14 -19.41 -11.18
N VAL A 190 9.54 -19.19 -12.36
CA VAL A 190 10.09 -19.65 -13.63
C VAL A 190 11.47 -19.03 -13.89
N PHE A 191 11.64 -17.75 -13.59
CA PHE A 191 12.92 -17.06 -13.70
C PHE A 191 13.98 -17.65 -12.76
N LEU A 192 13.66 -17.84 -11.47
CA LEU A 192 14.57 -18.46 -10.49
C LEU A 192 14.94 -19.88 -10.90
N PHE A 193 13.96 -20.67 -11.33
CA PHE A 193 14.18 -22.03 -11.82
C PHE A 193 15.13 -22.06 -13.03
N THR A 194 14.93 -21.14 -13.98
CA THR A 194 15.78 -21.02 -15.16
C THR A 194 17.21 -20.67 -14.76
N ILE A 195 17.43 -19.73 -13.84
CA ILE A 195 18.77 -19.37 -13.34
C ILE A 195 19.46 -20.57 -12.68
N VAL A 196 18.75 -21.31 -11.83
CA VAL A 196 19.33 -22.47 -11.12
C VAL A 196 19.77 -23.56 -12.10
N ILE A 197 18.94 -23.88 -13.11
CA ILE A 197 19.32 -24.84 -14.15
C ILE A 197 20.50 -24.32 -14.97
N LEU A 198 20.42 -23.06 -15.40
CA LEU A 198 21.47 -22.43 -16.20
C LEU A 198 22.82 -22.51 -15.46
N PHE A 199 22.84 -22.16 -14.17
CA PHE A 199 24.05 -22.21 -13.35
C PHE A 199 24.59 -23.63 -13.18
N LYS A 200 23.74 -24.60 -12.80
CA LYS A 200 24.17 -25.97 -12.51
C LYS A 200 24.49 -26.82 -13.74
N THR A 201 23.87 -26.56 -14.89
CA THR A 201 24.07 -27.39 -16.09
C THR A 201 25.07 -26.77 -17.05
N PHE A 202 25.12 -25.44 -17.15
CA PHE A 202 26.00 -24.78 -18.12
C PHE A 202 27.27 -24.25 -17.48
N PHE A 203 27.25 -23.78 -16.23
CA PHE A 203 28.43 -23.10 -15.67
C PHE A 203 29.29 -24.02 -14.79
N THR A 204 28.70 -24.86 -13.95
CA THR A 204 29.49 -25.80 -13.13
C THR A 204 30.05 -26.98 -13.95
N ASP A 205 29.30 -27.47 -14.94
CA ASP A 205 29.75 -28.61 -15.76
C ASP A 205 30.80 -28.21 -16.82
N MET A 206 30.83 -26.93 -17.23
CA MET A 206 31.81 -26.42 -18.21
C MET A 206 33.19 -26.14 -17.60
N GLU A 207 33.32 -25.98 -16.28
CA GLU A 207 34.65 -25.91 -15.64
C GLU A 207 35.48 -27.18 -15.85
N GLY A 208 34.83 -28.32 -16.16
CA GLY A 208 35.50 -29.59 -16.47
C GLY A 208 35.93 -29.76 -17.94
N VAL A 209 35.46 -28.91 -18.86
CA VAL A 209 35.74 -29.05 -20.31
C VAL A 209 36.62 -27.89 -20.78
N ALA A 210 37.93 -28.06 -20.61
CA ALA A 210 38.98 -27.08 -20.97
C ALA A 210 39.15 -26.82 -22.50
N LEU A 211 38.12 -27.07 -23.32
CA LEU A 211 38.19 -26.96 -24.77
C LEU A 211 37.87 -25.54 -25.29
N PHE A 212 37.21 -24.71 -24.48
CA PHE A 212 36.90 -23.32 -24.82
C PHE A 212 37.72 -22.38 -23.94
N SER A 213 38.86 -21.93 -24.46
CA SER A 213 39.73 -20.88 -23.90
C SER A 213 39.09 -19.49 -24.01
N MET A 214 37.82 -19.37 -23.63
CA MET A 214 37.18 -18.07 -23.39
C MET A 214 37.47 -17.69 -21.93
N PRO A 215 37.65 -16.40 -21.62
CA PRO A 215 37.64 -15.94 -20.24
C PRO A 215 36.22 -16.19 -19.70
N THR A 216 36.02 -17.35 -19.08
CA THR A 216 34.80 -17.63 -18.33
C THR A 216 34.86 -16.74 -17.10
N SER A 217 33.84 -15.89 -16.93
CA SER A 217 33.66 -15.14 -15.69
C SER A 217 33.68 -16.12 -14.53
N SER A 218 34.29 -15.73 -13.40
CA SER A 218 34.35 -16.63 -12.25
C SER A 218 32.91 -17.02 -11.84
N PRO A 219 32.69 -18.24 -11.31
CA PRO A 219 31.36 -18.62 -10.84
C PRO A 219 30.77 -17.62 -9.84
N ALA A 220 31.63 -17.00 -9.03
CA ALA A 220 31.25 -15.95 -8.08
C ALA A 220 30.74 -14.68 -8.79
N ASP A 221 31.34 -14.26 -9.90
CA ASP A 221 30.87 -13.10 -10.68
C ASP A 221 29.53 -13.39 -11.36
N LEU A 222 29.31 -14.62 -11.83
CA LEU A 222 28.04 -15.02 -12.42
C LEU A 222 26.92 -15.10 -11.38
N GLN A 223 27.21 -15.69 -10.20
CA GLN A 223 26.29 -15.67 -9.06
C GLN A 223 25.90 -14.24 -8.69
N ARG A 224 26.89 -13.33 -8.66
CA ARG A 224 26.65 -11.91 -8.41
C ARG A 224 25.74 -11.29 -9.46
N ILE A 225 25.97 -11.51 -10.74
CA ILE A 225 25.11 -10.96 -11.81
C ILE A 225 23.68 -11.49 -11.69
N PHE A 226 23.50 -12.79 -11.47
CA PHE A 226 22.18 -13.39 -11.28
C PHE A 226 21.44 -12.87 -10.04
N LEU A 227 22.18 -12.61 -8.95
CA LEU A 227 21.65 -11.97 -7.76
C LEU A 227 21.08 -10.59 -8.09
N HIS A 228 21.86 -9.74 -8.75
CA HIS A 228 21.42 -8.39 -9.12
C HIS A 228 20.21 -8.41 -10.06
N LEU A 229 20.20 -9.29 -11.06
CA LEU A 229 19.06 -9.45 -11.97
C LEU A 229 17.79 -9.89 -11.22
N THR A 230 17.92 -10.83 -10.29
CA THR A 230 16.82 -11.29 -9.45
C THR A 230 16.28 -10.20 -8.53
N LEU A 231 17.16 -9.41 -7.91
CA LEU A 231 16.75 -8.30 -7.06
C LEU A 231 16.02 -7.21 -7.84
N VAL A 232 16.57 -6.83 -9.00
CA VAL A 232 15.95 -5.85 -9.90
C VAL A 232 14.58 -6.35 -10.38
N GLN A 233 14.50 -7.59 -10.87
CA GLN A 233 13.25 -8.19 -11.30
C GLN A 233 12.24 -8.25 -10.16
N GLY A 234 12.61 -8.80 -8.99
CA GLY A 234 11.72 -8.91 -7.84
C GLY A 234 11.19 -7.56 -7.38
N PHE A 235 12.04 -6.51 -7.40
CA PHE A 235 11.63 -5.15 -7.10
C PHE A 235 10.56 -4.64 -8.07
N PHE A 236 10.85 -4.60 -9.37
CA PHE A 236 9.94 -4.04 -10.37
C PHE A 236 8.68 -4.89 -10.58
N SER A 237 8.80 -6.21 -10.61
CA SER A 237 7.66 -7.13 -10.68
C SER A 237 6.72 -6.95 -9.47
N GLY A 238 7.26 -6.73 -8.28
CA GLY A 238 6.46 -6.42 -7.10
C GLY A 238 5.69 -5.10 -7.20
N LEU A 239 6.30 -4.05 -7.77
CA LEU A 239 5.63 -2.78 -8.02
C LEU A 239 4.47 -2.94 -9.02
N VAL A 240 4.69 -3.70 -10.09
CA VAL A 240 3.67 -4.03 -11.09
C VAL A 240 2.53 -4.84 -10.47
N ALA A 241 2.85 -5.83 -9.63
CA ALA A 241 1.87 -6.64 -8.92
C ALA A 241 0.94 -5.78 -8.03
N GLY A 242 1.51 -4.81 -7.31
CA GLY A 242 0.70 -3.87 -6.52
C GLY A 242 -0.16 -2.95 -7.37
N LYS A 243 0.38 -2.43 -8.48
CA LYS A 243 -0.37 -1.53 -9.37
C LYS A 243 -1.54 -2.25 -10.04
N MET A 244 -1.36 -3.49 -10.48
CA MET A 244 -2.42 -4.31 -11.08
C MET A 244 -3.43 -4.80 -10.04
N GLY A 245 -2.96 -5.27 -8.88
CA GLY A 245 -3.80 -5.87 -7.86
C GLY A 245 -4.58 -4.87 -7.02
N GLU A 246 -3.88 -3.85 -6.51
CA GLU A 246 -4.40 -2.92 -5.49
C GLU A 246 -4.55 -1.49 -6.02
N GLY A 247 -4.22 -1.25 -7.29
CA GLY A 247 -4.43 0.03 -7.98
C GLY A 247 -3.38 1.11 -7.68
N SER A 248 -2.44 0.87 -6.76
CA SER A 248 -1.39 1.81 -6.37
C SER A 248 0.01 1.17 -6.41
N ILE A 249 1.02 1.97 -6.73
CA ILE A 249 2.42 1.51 -6.77
C ILE A 249 2.95 1.27 -5.34
N SER A 250 2.52 2.09 -4.37
CA SER A 250 2.92 1.96 -2.96
C SER A 250 2.48 0.62 -2.35
N ALA A 251 1.33 0.10 -2.77
CA ALA A 251 0.89 -1.26 -2.42
C ALA A 251 1.82 -2.35 -2.97
N GLY A 252 2.56 -2.08 -4.03
CA GLY A 252 3.51 -3.01 -4.65
C GLY A 252 4.77 -3.23 -3.83
N LEU A 253 5.14 -2.28 -2.95
CA LEU A 253 6.35 -2.41 -2.13
C LEU A 253 6.35 -3.68 -1.26
N LYS A 254 5.18 -4.13 -0.77
CA LYS A 254 5.08 -5.38 -0.03
C LYS A 254 5.34 -6.61 -0.90
N HIS A 255 4.90 -6.57 -2.16
CA HIS A 255 5.16 -7.63 -3.13
C HIS A 255 6.63 -7.63 -3.53
N SER A 256 7.22 -6.44 -3.73
CA SER A 256 8.65 -6.27 -4.00
C SER A 256 9.51 -6.87 -2.88
N LEU A 257 9.18 -6.60 -1.62
CA LEU A 257 9.88 -7.18 -0.47
C LEU A 257 9.81 -8.71 -0.46
N VAL A 258 8.62 -9.27 -0.64
CA VAL A 258 8.44 -10.73 -0.66
C VAL A 258 9.21 -11.36 -1.82
N MET A 259 9.12 -10.78 -3.03
CA MET A 259 9.80 -11.30 -4.21
C MET A 259 11.32 -11.20 -4.11
N MET A 260 11.85 -10.07 -3.63
CA MET A 260 13.28 -9.89 -3.41
C MET A 260 13.81 -10.86 -2.34
N LEU A 261 13.07 -11.06 -1.25
CA LEU A 261 13.45 -12.00 -0.19
C LEU A 261 13.44 -13.43 -0.70
N LEU A 262 12.38 -13.85 -1.40
CA LEU A 262 12.31 -15.17 -2.02
C LEU A 262 13.47 -15.40 -3.00
N GLY A 263 13.76 -14.40 -3.85
CA GLY A 263 14.85 -14.49 -4.83
C GLY A 263 16.22 -14.59 -4.16
N PHE A 264 16.49 -13.76 -3.16
CA PHE A 264 17.75 -13.78 -2.40
C PHE A 264 17.96 -15.13 -1.71
N VAL A 265 16.94 -15.63 -0.99
CA VAL A 265 17.01 -16.92 -0.29
C VAL A 265 17.16 -18.08 -1.27
N ALA A 266 16.42 -18.08 -2.38
CA ALA A 266 16.51 -19.12 -3.40
C ALA A 266 17.91 -19.18 -4.00
N LEU A 267 18.45 -18.05 -4.47
CA LEU A 267 19.78 -18.05 -5.07
C LEU A 267 20.87 -18.45 -4.06
N ARG A 268 20.79 -18.00 -2.81
CA ARG A 268 21.77 -18.35 -1.78
C ARG A 268 21.73 -19.83 -1.36
N PHE A 269 20.58 -20.48 -1.51
CA PHE A 269 20.42 -21.90 -1.18
C PHE A 269 20.77 -22.82 -2.35
N PHE A 270 20.50 -22.40 -3.58
CA PHE A 270 20.64 -23.25 -4.77
C PHE A 270 21.94 -23.04 -5.56
N LEU A 271 22.60 -21.88 -5.44
CA LEU A 271 23.91 -21.58 -6.02
C LEU A 271 24.97 -21.49 -4.92
#